data_AF-A0A7S1J3V4-F1
#
_entry.id   AF-A0A7S1J3V4-F1
#
_cell.length_a   1.000
_cell.length_b   1.000
_cell.length_c   1.000
_cell.angle_alpha   90.00
_cell.angle_beta   90.00
_cell.angle_gamma   90.00
#
_symmetry.space_group_name_H-M   'P 1'
#
loop_
_entity.id
_entity.type
_entity.pdbx_description
1 polymer ?
#
loop_
_entity_poly.entity_id
_entity_poly.type
_entity_poly.pdbx_seq_one_letter_code
_entity_poly.pdbx_strand_id
1 'polypeptide(L)'
;GRIMTVDAAQCLRQVKETQGVRMKTYAKFEASFAQFLRSGEFSPYQVACTECTLTFQKCSQDVMAIERTFRDSGDLRYAELLRNLQNGEKGLLQATVQLQQLRKAAFGAAMAEATSASANGPSNTHHF
;
A
#
# COMPACT_ATOMS: atom_id res chain seq x y z
N GLY A 1 1.14 -34.62 -24.08
CA GLY A 1 1.82 -33.44 -23.49
C GLY A 1 2.46 -33.87 -22.18
N ARG A 2 3.70 -33.45 -21.91
CA ARG A 2 4.44 -33.83 -20.70
C ARG A 2 3.83 -33.10 -19.51
N ILE A 3 3.22 -33.84 -18.57
CA ILE A 3 2.75 -33.27 -17.30
C ILE A 3 4.01 -32.88 -16.51
N MET A 4 4.27 -31.59 -16.40
CA MET A 4 5.31 -31.05 -15.51
C MET A 4 4.80 -31.22 -14.08
N THR A 5 5.47 -32.05 -13.28
CA THR A 5 5.17 -32.18 -11.86
C THR A 5 5.61 -30.89 -11.16
N VAL A 6 4.66 -30.08 -10.72
CA VAL A 6 4.93 -28.87 -9.94
C VAL A 6 5.15 -29.27 -8.48
N ASP A 7 6.24 -28.81 -7.87
CA ASP A 7 6.36 -28.84 -6.41
C ASP A 7 5.47 -27.75 -5.81
N ALA A 8 4.19 -28.10 -5.64
CA ALA A 8 3.18 -27.21 -5.11
C ALA A 8 3.57 -26.68 -3.71
N ALA A 9 4.24 -27.50 -2.89
CA ALA A 9 4.63 -27.11 -1.55
C ALA A 9 5.74 -26.04 -1.58
N GLN A 10 6.71 -26.17 -2.48
CA GLN A 10 7.73 -25.14 -2.69
C GLN A 10 7.11 -23.85 -3.23
N CYS A 11 6.25 -23.92 -4.23
CA CYS A 11 5.56 -22.76 -4.78
C CYS A 11 4.74 -22.02 -3.72
N LEU A 12 3.99 -22.73 -2.88
CA LEU A 12 3.19 -22.11 -1.82
C LEU A 12 4.06 -21.49 -0.70
N ARG A 13 5.22 -22.06 -0.39
CA ARG A 13 6.20 -21.45 0.52
C ARG A 13 6.71 -20.12 -0.03
N GLN A 14 7.07 -20.08 -1.30
CA GLN A 14 7.51 -18.85 -1.97
C GLN A 14 6.41 -17.79 -1.96
N VAL A 15 5.16 -18.17 -2.29
CA VAL A 15 4.01 -17.25 -2.19
C VAL A 15 3.89 -16.70 -0.77
N LYS A 16 3.94 -17.55 0.26
CA LYS A 16 3.86 -17.11 1.66
C LYS A 16 4.96 -16.12 2.04
N GLU A 17 6.19 -16.36 1.60
CA GLU A 17 7.32 -15.46 1.84
C GLU A 17 7.12 -14.11 1.15
N THR A 18 6.70 -14.12 -0.12
CA THR A 18 6.33 -12.91 -0.88
C THR A 18 5.22 -12.12 -0.18
N GLN A 19 4.20 -12.80 0.35
CA GLN A 19 3.15 -12.16 1.15
C GLN A 19 3.69 -11.55 2.45
N GLY A 20 4.63 -12.23 3.11
CA GLY A 20 5.31 -11.71 4.29
C GLY A 20 6.05 -10.40 4.01
N VAL A 21 6.68 -10.28 2.84
CA VAL A 21 7.32 -9.02 2.40
C VAL A 21 6.27 -7.93 2.18
N ARG A 22 5.21 -8.21 1.41
CA ARG A 22 4.12 -7.23 1.18
C ARG A 22 3.53 -6.70 2.47
N MET A 23 3.23 -7.58 3.44
CA MET A 23 2.64 -7.19 4.72
C MET A 23 3.53 -6.23 5.51
N LYS A 24 4.84 -6.49 5.56
CA LYS A 24 5.80 -5.60 6.23
C LYS A 24 5.86 -4.23 5.55
N THR A 25 5.87 -4.22 4.22
CA THR A 25 5.88 -2.99 3.44
C THR A 25 4.60 -2.18 3.61
N TYR A 26 3.42 -2.83 3.62
CA TYR A 26 2.14 -2.18 3.96
C TYR A 26 2.19 -1.51 5.34
N ALA A 27 2.68 -2.23 6.36
CA ALA A 27 2.77 -1.68 7.71
C ALA A 27 3.66 -0.43 7.77
N LYS A 28 4.80 -0.44 7.06
CA LYS A 28 5.70 0.71 6.95
C LYS A 28 5.04 1.88 6.24
N PHE A 29 4.31 1.62 5.15
CA PHE A 29 3.58 2.62 4.39
C PHE A 29 2.46 3.29 5.21
N GLU A 30 1.67 2.51 5.94
CA GLU A 30 0.65 3.07 6.84
C GLU A 30 1.27 3.88 7.99
N ALA A 31 2.37 3.39 8.57
CA ALA A 31 3.07 4.09 9.65
C ALA A 31 3.62 5.45 9.19
N SER A 32 4.21 5.52 7.99
CA SER A 32 4.73 6.78 7.44
C SER A 32 3.62 7.76 7.09
N PHE A 33 2.47 7.28 6.61
CA PHE A 33 1.30 8.12 6.38
C PHE A 33 0.75 8.69 7.71
N ALA A 34 0.68 7.86 8.75
CA ALA A 34 0.27 8.31 10.07
C ALA A 34 1.24 9.34 10.65
N GLN A 35 2.55 9.18 10.41
CA GLN A 35 3.56 10.17 10.79
C GLN A 35 3.36 11.49 10.03
N PHE A 36 3.15 11.43 8.71
CA PHE A 36 2.85 12.60 7.88
C PHE A 36 1.64 13.38 8.43
N LEU A 37 0.55 12.70 8.81
CA LEU A 37 -0.62 13.34 9.38
C LEU A 37 -0.39 13.99 10.76
N ARG A 38 0.70 13.65 11.46
CA ARG A 38 1.07 14.26 12.75
C ARG A 38 2.07 15.41 12.59
N SER A 39 3.09 15.23 11.77
CA SER A 39 4.19 16.19 11.64
C SER A 39 4.06 17.14 10.46
N GLY A 40 3.23 16.80 9.46
CA GLY A 40 3.18 17.49 8.17
C GLY A 40 4.39 17.18 7.27
N GLU A 41 5.36 16.38 7.73
CA GLU A 41 6.56 16.05 6.96
C GLU A 41 6.24 15.10 5.80
N PHE A 42 6.32 15.60 4.58
CA PHE A 42 5.94 14.84 3.39
C PHE A 42 7.03 13.89 2.89
N SER A 43 8.31 14.19 3.15
CA SER A 43 9.45 13.44 2.59
C SER A 43 9.50 11.96 3.02
N PRO A 44 9.39 11.61 4.32
CA PRO A 44 9.40 10.20 4.75
C PRO A 44 8.24 9.39 4.17
N TYR A 45 7.07 10.02 4.04
CA TYR A 45 5.90 9.40 3.43
C TYR A 45 6.10 9.16 1.93
N GLN A 46 6.66 10.12 1.19
CA GLN A 46 6.96 9.96 -0.25
C GLN A 46 7.99 8.84 -0.52
N VAL A 47 9.00 8.70 0.33
CA VAL A 47 9.95 7.59 0.27
C VAL A 47 9.22 6.26 0.45
N ALA A 48 8.35 6.16 1.46
CA ALA A 48 7.57 4.96 1.72
C ALA A 48 6.61 4.62 0.56
N CYS A 49 5.97 5.61 -0.09
CA CYS A 49 5.17 5.39 -1.30
C CYS A 49 5.97 4.74 -2.43
N THR A 50 7.19 5.22 -2.64
CA THR A 50 8.09 4.73 -3.69
C THR A 50 8.52 3.29 -3.40
N GLU A 51 8.98 3.04 -2.16
CA GLU A 51 9.35 1.70 -1.71
C GLU A 51 8.19 0.72 -1.78
N CYS A 52 6.99 1.15 -1.38
CA CYS A 52 5.78 0.35 -1.45
C CYS A 52 5.45 -0.04 -2.90
N THR A 53 5.51 0.92 -3.83
CA THR A 53 5.24 0.69 -5.25
C THR A 53 6.21 -0.34 -5.84
N LEU A 54 7.52 -0.14 -5.65
CA LEU A 54 8.55 -1.03 -6.19
C LEU A 54 8.46 -2.43 -5.59
N THR A 55 8.28 -2.53 -4.28
CA THR A 55 8.18 -3.81 -3.59
C THR A 55 6.94 -4.58 -4.05
N PHE A 56 5.79 -3.91 -4.16
CA PHE A 56 4.56 -4.57 -4.59
C PHE A 56 4.60 -4.98 -6.04
N GLN A 57 5.26 -4.20 -6.91
CA GLN A 57 5.49 -4.60 -8.29
C GLN A 57 6.29 -5.90 -8.34
N LYS A 58 7.41 -5.99 -7.60
CA LYS A 58 8.21 -7.20 -7.51
C LYS A 58 7.40 -8.38 -6.97
N CYS A 59 6.71 -8.20 -5.84
CA CYS A 59 5.88 -9.25 -5.25
C CYS A 59 4.78 -9.74 -6.22
N SER A 60 4.18 -8.83 -6.98
CA SER A 60 3.16 -9.18 -7.98
C SER A 60 3.77 -10.02 -9.10
N GLN A 61 4.96 -9.64 -9.59
CA GLN A 61 5.67 -10.40 -10.62
C GLN A 61 6.03 -11.82 -10.13
N ASP A 62 6.51 -11.95 -8.90
CA ASP A 62 6.85 -13.25 -8.30
C ASP A 62 5.61 -14.16 -8.21
N VAL A 63 4.46 -13.63 -7.74
CA VAL A 63 3.21 -14.41 -7.65
C VAL A 63 2.65 -14.75 -9.04
N MET A 64 2.75 -13.84 -10.02
CA MET A 64 2.34 -14.13 -11.41
C MET A 64 3.17 -15.23 -12.05
N ALA A 65 4.46 -15.31 -11.74
CA ALA A 65 5.33 -16.37 -12.24
C ALA A 65 4.87 -17.73 -11.69
N ILE A 66 4.58 -17.81 -10.38
CA ILE A 66 4.08 -19.03 -9.73
C ILE A 66 2.68 -19.40 -10.25
N GLU A 67 1.78 -18.41 -10.43
CA GLU A 67 0.48 -18.63 -11.07
C GLU A 67 0.62 -19.28 -12.44
N ARG A 68 1.55 -18.77 -13.25
CA ARG A 68 1.84 -19.32 -14.58
C ARG A 68 2.36 -20.75 -14.49
N THR A 69 3.27 -21.05 -13.56
CA THR A 69 3.75 -22.41 -13.33
C THR A 69 2.61 -23.39 -13.05
N PHE A 70 1.67 -23.04 -12.17
CA PHE A 70 0.49 -23.88 -11.91
C PHE A 70 -0.41 -24.02 -13.14
N ARG A 71 -0.66 -22.92 -13.86
CA ARG A 71 -1.46 -22.93 -15.09
C ARG A 71 -0.86 -23.84 -16.17
N ASP A 72 0.44 -23.73 -16.42
CA ASP A 72 1.17 -24.49 -17.44
C ASP A 72 1.23 -25.99 -17.10
N SER A 73 1.14 -26.33 -15.80
CA SER A 73 1.05 -27.73 -15.33
C SER A 73 -0.35 -28.34 -15.43
N GLY A 74 -1.38 -27.52 -15.70
CA GLY A 74 -2.78 -27.93 -15.70
C GLY A 74 -3.46 -27.88 -14.32
N ASP A 75 -2.75 -27.51 -13.25
CA ASP A 75 -3.33 -27.31 -11.92
C ASP A 75 -4.00 -25.92 -11.82
N LEU A 76 -5.21 -25.84 -12.38
CA LEU A 76 -5.98 -24.60 -12.42
C LEU A 76 -6.43 -24.15 -11.04
N ARG A 77 -6.57 -25.06 -10.06
CA ARG A 77 -7.05 -24.71 -8.71
C ARG A 77 -6.10 -23.74 -8.01
N TYR A 78 -4.80 -24.02 -8.03
CA TYR A 78 -3.82 -23.11 -7.45
C TYR A 78 -3.63 -21.84 -8.29
N ALA A 79 -3.67 -21.95 -9.62
CA ALA A 79 -3.59 -20.77 -10.48
C ALA A 79 -4.75 -19.78 -10.21
N GLU A 80 -5.98 -20.27 -10.09
CA GLU A 80 -7.15 -19.44 -9.76
C GLU A 80 -7.07 -18.86 -8.35
N LEU A 81 -6.60 -19.64 -7.37
CA LEU A 81 -6.38 -19.14 -6.01
C LEU A 81 -5.38 -17.97 -5.99
N LEU A 82 -4.26 -18.10 -6.70
CA LEU A 82 -3.24 -17.04 -6.79
C LEU A 82 -3.73 -15.82 -7.57
N ARG A 83 -4.57 -16.02 -8.59
CA ARG A 83 -5.23 -14.92 -9.29
C ARG A 83 -6.16 -14.15 -8.36
N ASN A 84 -6.97 -14.85 -7.57
CA ASN A 84 -7.89 -14.24 -6.62
C ASN A 84 -7.14 -13.48 -5.51
N LEU A 85 -6.04 -14.06 -5.01
CA LEU A 85 -5.15 -13.39 -4.06
C LEU A 85 -4.65 -12.05 -4.62
N GLN A 86 -4.10 -12.04 -5.84
CA GLN A 86 -3.61 -10.81 -6.47
C GLN A 86 -4.71 -9.76 -6.73
N ASN A 87 -5.91 -10.20 -7.09
CA ASN A 87 -7.06 -9.30 -7.25
C ASN A 87 -7.47 -8.66 -5.91
N GLY A 88 -7.49 -9.46 -4.84
CA GLY A 88 -7.74 -8.98 -3.47
C GLY A 88 -6.68 -7.96 -3.01
N GLU A 89 -5.41 -8.26 -3.24
CA GLU A 89 -4.29 -7.35 -2.93
C GLU A 89 -4.40 -6.01 -3.66
N LYS A 90 -4.76 -6.05 -4.95
CA LYS A 90 -4.98 -4.85 -5.76
C LYS A 90 -6.14 -4.03 -5.21
N GLY A 91 -7.26 -4.67 -4.87
CA GLY A 91 -8.41 -4.02 -4.26
C GLY A 91 -8.07 -3.35 -2.93
N LEU A 92 -7.32 -4.05 -2.06
CA LEU A 92 -6.85 -3.51 -0.79
C LEU A 92 -5.98 -2.26 -1.01
N LEU A 93 -5.00 -2.31 -1.92
CA LEU A 93 -4.14 -1.16 -2.20
C LEU A 93 -4.95 0.05 -2.66
N GLN A 94 -5.89 -0.17 -3.58
CA GLN A 94 -6.73 0.90 -4.13
C GLN A 94 -7.58 1.55 -3.03
N ALA A 95 -8.21 0.75 -2.17
CA ALA A 95 -9.00 1.24 -1.05
C ALA A 95 -8.15 2.03 -0.06
N THR A 96 -6.95 1.53 0.27
CA THR A 96 -5.99 2.23 1.13
C THR A 96 -5.61 3.59 0.54
N VAL A 97 -5.21 3.64 -0.73
CA VAL A 97 -4.80 4.90 -1.38
C VAL A 97 -5.95 5.91 -1.40
N GLN A 98 -7.17 5.48 -1.70
CA GLN A 98 -8.36 6.34 -1.65
C GLN A 98 -8.59 6.90 -0.24
N LEU A 99 -8.54 6.04 0.79
CA LEU A 99 -8.67 6.46 2.18
C LEU A 99 -7.59 7.49 2.57
N GLN A 100 -6.35 7.25 2.17
CA GLN A 100 -5.24 8.17 2.46
C GLN A 100 -5.39 9.51 1.72
N GLN A 101 -5.90 9.52 0.48
CA GLN A 101 -6.21 10.75 -0.25
C GLN A 101 -7.28 11.58 0.48
N LEU A 102 -8.36 10.94 0.92
CA LEU A 102 -9.42 11.60 1.69
C LEU A 102 -8.89 12.19 3.00
N ARG A 103 -8.08 11.40 3.75
CA ARG A 103 -7.46 11.87 5.00
C ARG A 103 -6.48 13.02 4.78
N LYS A 104 -5.71 12.99 3.69
CA LYS A 104 -4.78 14.07 3.33
C LYS A 104 -5.54 15.36 3.00
N ALA A 105 -6.67 15.28 2.29
CA ALA A 105 -7.51 16.43 1.99
C ALA A 105 -8.09 17.05 3.27
N ALA A 106 -8.62 16.22 4.18
CA ALA A 106 -9.14 16.66 5.47
C ALA A 106 -8.06 17.33 6.34
N PHE A 107 -6.85 16.75 6.38
CA PHE A 107 -5.71 17.34 7.08
C PHE A 107 -5.31 18.71 6.51
N GLY A 108 -5.25 18.84 5.18
CA GLY A 108 -4.95 20.11 4.52
C GLY A 108 -5.98 21.20 4.85
N ALA A 109 -7.27 20.85 4.87
CA ALA A 109 -8.34 21.78 5.23
C ALA A 109 -8.21 22.27 6.69
N ALA A 110 -7.96 21.35 7.64
CA ALA A 110 -7.78 21.70 9.05
C ALA A 110 -6.56 22.62 9.28
N MET A 111 -5.47 22.41 8.56
CA MET A 111 -4.28 23.28 8.62
C MET A 111 -4.55 24.67 8.03
N ALA A 112 -5.34 24.77 6.96
CA ALA A 112 -5.74 26.06 6.38
C ALA A 112 -6.65 26.86 7.33
N GLU A 113 -7.59 26.19 8.02
CA GLU A 113 -8.45 26.82 9.02
C GLU A 113 -7.64 27.34 10.22
N ALA A 114 -6.72 26.52 10.75
CA ALA A 114 -5.86 26.91 11.87
C ALA A 114 -4.96 28.12 11.56
N THR A 115 -4.43 28.21 10.34
CA THR A 115 -3.63 29.38 9.91
C THR A 115 -4.48 30.64 9.75
N SER A 116 -5.71 30.52 9.25
CA SER A 116 -6.65 31.64 9.15
C SER A 116 -7.12 32.16 10.53
N ALA A 117 -7.32 31.28 11.50
CA ALA A 117 -7.69 31.64 12.87
C ALA A 117 -6.56 32.35 13.62
N SER A 118 -5.30 31.96 13.39
CA SER A 118 -4.14 32.62 13.98
C SER A 118 -3.85 34.02 13.40
N ALA A 119 -4.31 34.30 12.17
CA ALA A 119 -4.11 35.61 11.52
C ALA A 119 -5.08 36.69 12.02
N ASN A 120 -6.20 36.31 12.65
CA ASN A 120 -7.22 37.22 13.18
C ASN A 120 -7.08 37.52 14.69
N GLY A 121 -5.85 37.57 15.21
CA GLY A 121 -5.59 37.94 16.61
C GLY A 121 -6.16 39.33 16.96
N PRO A 122 -6.51 39.58 18.24
CA PRO A 122 -7.33 40.73 18.64
C PRO A 122 -6.62 42.05 18.29
N SER A 123 -7.29 42.89 17.49
CA SER A 123 -6.93 44.29 17.31
C SER A 123 -6.98 44.98 18.66
N ASN A 124 -5.80 45.17 19.27
CA ASN A 124 -5.66 45.94 20.48
C ASN A 124 -5.66 47.42 20.09
N THR A 125 -6.86 47.98 19.86
CA THR A 125 -7.07 49.42 19.77
C THR A 125 -6.94 50.01 21.17
N HIS A 126 -5.71 50.26 21.59
CA HIS A 126 -5.44 51.21 22.67
C HIS A 126 -5.72 52.62 22.14
N HIS A 127 -6.94 53.09 22.37
CA HIS A 127 -7.22 54.52 22.46
C HIS A 127 -6.66 55.02 23.80
N PHE A 128 -5.60 55.81 23.75
CA PHE A 128 -5.36 56.95 24.65
C PHE A 128 -4.47 57.97 23.93
#